data_AF-A0A942DC59-F1
#
_entry.id   AF-A0A942DC59-F1
#
_cell.length_a   1.000
_cell.length_b   1.000
_cell.length_c   1.000
_cell.angle_alpha   90.00
_cell.angle_beta   90.00
_cell.angle_gamma   90.00
#
_symmetry.space_group_name_H-M   'P 1'
#
loop_
_entity.id
_entity.type
_entity.pdbx_description
1 polymer ?
#
loop_
_entity_poly.entity_id
_entity_poly.type
_entity_poly.pdbx_seq_one_letter_code
_entity_poly.pdbx_strand_id
1 'polypeptide(L)'
;MSDEDVKVVGPRLAELEKVAKAAESFETSICIEFDPNKPVPINASRTTQLVIVYSETPRAKKPTSLLELNTHSGCWYKGHLRDGMLDLAEICGAGQPFNTRGTIVFESILVKSKGSSRSSKDLKILALQAWCEAFGVEAPDFKRMREEVDRRKAAQNELSKKLLDLLREPDGVQKWNKTNHNQKSSCEFKNSDLRNLDLRSISLENVDFRGSNFDGANLTKANFQHADIRNCSFREAILFEASTAMPQFTGCDFSGADMRRCGFYNGHWVGCKLDGTNLSDATVVGGGWAKASLKKTNFTNAEFYNCDLKGADLSEAKLTGAKFSYSLYNAETKWPTGMAKPEGLDFKGGGADPFLVESLNKDKLTGAIDFDTLIEQLNKKFDKDRLKKSLKMLKSETFQLFSEVEDNSVVGIVKSQTDPDLVYSCRLTSGGEFSCCTQNLNACGGLRGALCKHLLVLLIGLSKANELEPTKTYEWVIQSLARKPEQNREIATEVFMRHKGAEAGELDWRPTETIPEDYYAY
;
A
#
# COMPACT_ATOMS: atom_id res chain seq x y z
N MET A 1 -29.97 -18.22 37.65
CA MET A 1 -31.06 -17.25 37.41
C MET A 1 -31.62 -17.57 36.05
N SER A 2 -32.88 -18.00 36.01
CA SER A 2 -33.66 -18.36 34.82
C SER A 2 -33.81 -17.15 33.88
N ASP A 3 -34.03 -17.41 32.58
CA ASP A 3 -34.24 -16.39 31.53
C ASP A 3 -35.47 -15.49 31.77
N GLU A 4 -36.32 -15.79 32.76
CA GLU A 4 -37.64 -15.15 32.96
C GLU A 4 -37.65 -13.90 33.86
N ASP A 5 -36.55 -13.57 34.56
CA ASP A 5 -36.60 -12.56 35.65
C ASP A 5 -36.04 -11.17 35.30
N VAL A 6 -35.64 -10.91 34.05
CA VAL A 6 -35.15 -9.57 33.64
C VAL A 6 -36.21 -8.85 32.81
N LYS A 7 -37.02 -8.01 33.46
CA LYS A 7 -37.89 -7.04 32.77
C LYS A 7 -37.08 -5.89 32.21
N VAL A 8 -36.98 -5.80 30.89
CA VAL A 8 -36.40 -4.64 30.21
C VAL A 8 -37.51 -3.61 30.00
N VAL A 9 -37.30 -2.36 30.41
CA VAL A 9 -38.32 -1.31 30.27
C VAL A 9 -37.86 -0.33 29.19
N GLY A 10 -38.51 -0.41 28.03
CA GLY A 10 -38.33 0.52 26.92
C GLY A 10 -38.99 1.89 27.14
N PRO A 11 -38.50 2.97 26.50
CA PRO A 11 -39.25 4.22 26.44
C PRO A 11 -40.57 3.96 25.73
N ARG A 12 -41.65 4.57 26.22
CA ARG A 12 -42.97 4.39 25.60
C ARG A 12 -42.97 5.05 24.22
N LEU A 13 -43.76 4.53 23.28
CA LEU A 13 -43.90 5.11 21.93
C LEU A 13 -44.15 6.63 21.97
N ALA A 14 -44.98 7.09 22.91
CA ALA A 14 -45.26 8.51 23.13
C ALA A 14 -44.03 9.34 23.54
N GLU A 15 -43.05 8.76 24.23
CA GLU A 15 -41.81 9.42 24.63
C GLU A 15 -40.80 9.47 23.46
N LEU A 16 -40.68 8.37 22.71
CA LEU A 16 -39.88 8.33 21.48
C LEU A 16 -40.41 9.33 20.44
N GLU A 17 -41.72 9.39 20.26
CA GLU A 17 -42.37 10.39 19.39
C GLU A 17 -42.10 11.82 19.86
N LYS A 18 -42.13 12.07 21.16
CA LYS A 18 -41.89 13.41 21.72
C LYS A 18 -40.44 13.87 21.52
N VAL A 19 -39.49 12.94 21.56
CA VAL A 19 -38.06 13.20 21.31
C VAL A 19 -37.79 13.36 19.82
N ALA A 20 -38.36 12.50 18.96
CA ALA A 20 -38.22 12.56 17.51
C ALA A 20 -38.87 13.83 16.91
N LYS A 21 -40.05 14.24 17.40
CA LYS A 21 -40.73 15.49 16.97
C LYS A 21 -39.95 16.76 17.31
N ALA A 22 -38.98 16.67 18.21
CA ALA A 22 -38.24 17.81 18.73
C ALA A 22 -36.74 17.78 18.35
N ALA A 23 -36.32 16.91 17.42
CA ALA A 23 -34.93 16.74 17.03
C ALA A 23 -34.73 16.91 15.52
N GLU A 24 -33.68 17.60 15.10
CA GLU A 24 -33.32 17.78 13.67
C GLU A 24 -32.66 16.54 13.05
N SER A 25 -32.19 15.61 13.89
CA SER A 25 -31.80 14.24 13.51
C SER A 25 -32.08 13.30 14.69
N PHE A 26 -32.44 12.05 14.42
CA PHE A 26 -32.82 11.07 15.44
C PHE A 26 -31.99 9.80 15.28
N GLU A 27 -31.12 9.55 16.27
CA GLU A 27 -30.35 8.31 16.40
C GLU A 27 -30.72 7.66 17.74
N THR A 28 -31.06 6.37 17.70
CA THR A 28 -31.43 5.61 18.90
C THR A 28 -30.36 4.55 19.12
N SER A 29 -29.77 4.57 20.31
CA SER A 29 -28.72 3.64 20.74
C SER A 29 -29.14 2.98 22.05
N ILE A 30 -28.80 1.71 22.22
CA ILE A 30 -29.10 0.95 23.44
C ILE A 30 -27.82 0.86 24.25
N CYS A 31 -27.78 1.49 25.41
CA CYS A 31 -26.71 1.30 26.39
C CYS A 31 -27.23 0.36 27.49
N ILE A 32 -26.67 -0.84 27.58
CA ILE A 32 -27.03 -1.82 28.62
C ILE A 32 -25.96 -1.74 29.73
N GLU A 33 -26.27 -1.05 30.82
CA GLU A 33 -25.52 -1.17 32.09
C GLU A 33 -26.23 -2.16 33.01
N PHE A 34 -25.49 -3.16 33.51
CA PHE A 34 -26.07 -4.25 34.29
C PHE A 34 -25.80 -4.05 35.79
N ASP A 35 -26.87 -3.89 36.57
CA ASP A 35 -26.90 -4.04 38.03
C ASP A 35 -27.88 -5.19 38.34
N PRO A 36 -27.45 -6.32 38.94
CA PRO A 36 -28.28 -7.51 39.12
C PRO A 36 -29.50 -7.29 40.03
N ASN A 37 -29.63 -6.13 40.68
CA ASN A 37 -30.75 -5.80 41.57
C ASN A 37 -31.65 -4.66 41.04
N LYS A 38 -31.50 -4.21 39.78
CA LYS A 38 -32.28 -3.09 39.22
C LYS A 38 -32.74 -3.33 37.77
N PRO A 39 -33.89 -2.76 37.36
CA PRO A 39 -34.32 -2.77 35.97
C PRO A 39 -33.30 -2.04 35.07
N VAL A 40 -33.07 -2.55 33.86
CA VAL A 40 -32.17 -1.95 32.87
C VAL A 40 -32.92 -0.83 32.13
N PRO A 41 -32.51 0.44 32.26
CA PRO A 41 -33.18 1.55 31.60
C PRO A 41 -32.79 1.63 30.12
N ILE A 42 -33.79 1.78 29.24
CA ILE A 42 -33.57 2.19 27.85
C ILE A 42 -33.73 3.70 27.76
N ASN A 43 -32.65 4.41 27.40
CA ASN A 43 -32.67 5.87 27.24
C ASN A 43 -32.69 6.27 25.77
N ALA A 44 -33.65 7.09 25.36
CA ALA A 44 -33.55 7.88 24.15
C ALA A 44 -32.70 9.13 24.44
N SER A 45 -31.54 9.28 23.77
CA SER A 45 -30.65 10.43 23.95
C SER A 45 -30.85 11.48 22.86
N ARG A 46 -30.76 12.77 23.20
CA ARG A 46 -30.62 13.88 22.23
C ARG A 46 -29.18 14.11 21.77
N THR A 47 -28.22 13.39 22.33
CA THR A 47 -26.78 13.60 22.11
C THR A 47 -26.07 12.26 22.06
N THR A 48 -25.65 11.85 20.87
CA THR A 48 -24.42 11.09 20.69
C THR A 48 -23.87 11.42 19.31
N GLN A 49 -22.84 12.26 19.28
CA GLN A 49 -21.95 12.35 18.13
C GLN A 49 -21.28 10.99 17.97
N LEU A 50 -21.57 10.29 16.87
CA LEU A 50 -20.60 9.39 16.29
C LEU A 50 -19.42 10.27 15.83
N VAL A 51 -18.23 10.04 16.40
CA VAL A 51 -17.00 10.65 15.91
C VAL A 51 -16.75 10.14 14.49
N ILE A 52 -16.90 11.00 13.50
CA ILE A 52 -16.33 10.84 12.16
C ILE A 52 -15.47 12.09 11.89
N VAL A 53 -14.17 11.87 11.69
CA VAL A 53 -13.20 12.83 11.14
C VAL A 53 -13.30 12.68 9.60
N TYR A 54 -13.55 13.69 8.73
CA TYR A 54 -12.73 14.86 8.37
C TYR A 54 -13.49 15.89 7.48
N SER A 55 -13.10 17.17 7.64
CA SER A 55 -12.95 18.33 6.73
C SER A 55 -13.96 18.83 5.67
N GLU A 56 -14.15 20.15 5.77
CA GLU A 56 -14.35 21.23 4.76
C GLU A 56 -15.77 21.62 4.26
N THR A 57 -16.02 22.93 4.39
CA THR A 57 -17.23 23.72 4.14
C THR A 57 -17.37 24.11 2.64
N PRO A 58 -18.30 24.99 2.19
CA PRO A 58 -19.73 25.20 2.50
C PRO A 58 -20.59 25.30 1.20
N ARG A 59 -21.90 24.98 1.26
CA ARG A 59 -22.98 25.77 0.59
C ARG A 59 -24.37 25.16 0.79
N ALA A 60 -25.28 25.98 1.29
CA ALA A 60 -26.69 25.67 1.52
C ALA A 60 -27.53 25.67 0.23
N LYS A 61 -28.60 24.84 0.17
CA LYS A 61 -29.99 25.28 -0.05
C LYS A 61 -31.01 24.10 -0.05
N LYS A 62 -31.94 24.16 0.93
CA LYS A 62 -33.32 23.61 1.05
C LYS A 62 -33.54 22.08 0.97
N PRO A 63 -34.11 21.44 2.02
CA PRO A 63 -34.49 20.02 1.98
C PRO A 63 -35.91 19.82 1.44
N THR A 64 -36.04 19.05 0.36
CA THR A 64 -37.20 18.21 0.10
C THR A 64 -36.98 16.88 0.81
N SER A 65 -37.91 16.47 1.66
CA SER A 65 -37.86 15.25 2.48
C SER A 65 -37.77 13.99 1.63
N LEU A 66 -36.59 13.35 1.64
CA LEU A 66 -36.33 12.02 1.08
C LEU A 66 -35.54 11.22 2.11
N LEU A 67 -36.08 10.07 2.53
CA LEU A 67 -35.41 9.12 3.40
C LEU A 67 -34.68 8.11 2.51
N GLU A 68 -33.35 8.15 2.47
CA GLU A 68 -32.52 7.21 1.71
C GLU A 68 -31.95 6.15 2.67
N LEU A 69 -32.37 4.89 2.50
CA LEU A 69 -31.84 3.74 3.22
C LEU A 69 -30.92 2.95 2.29
N ASN A 70 -29.62 2.89 2.64
CA ASN A 70 -28.60 2.20 1.87
C ASN A 70 -28.60 0.70 2.20
N THR A 71 -28.74 -0.15 1.18
CA THR A 71 -28.55 -1.59 1.31
C THR A 71 -27.42 -2.04 0.37
N HIS A 72 -26.74 -3.15 0.73
CA HIS A 72 -25.42 -3.57 0.25
C HIS A 72 -25.26 -3.88 -1.26
N SER A 73 -26.20 -3.48 -2.13
CA SER A 73 -26.15 -3.69 -3.58
C SER A 73 -26.50 -2.46 -4.43
N GLY A 74 -26.57 -1.25 -3.88
CA GLY A 74 -26.71 -0.02 -4.67
C GLY A 74 -28.05 0.16 -5.41
N CYS A 75 -29.09 -0.60 -5.06
CA CYS A 75 -30.46 -0.36 -5.54
C CYS A 75 -31.28 0.44 -4.50
N TRP A 76 -31.98 1.46 -4.98
CA TRP A 76 -32.74 2.42 -4.18
C TRP A 76 -34.20 1.96 -4.04
N TYR A 77 -34.71 1.83 -2.81
CA TYR A 77 -36.14 1.57 -2.58
C TYR A 77 -36.90 2.88 -2.34
N LYS A 78 -38.07 3.04 -2.97
CA LYS A 78 -38.98 4.18 -2.78
C LYS A 78 -40.26 3.68 -2.10
N GLY A 79 -40.40 3.89 -0.80
CA GLY A 79 -41.62 3.60 -0.04
C GLY A 79 -42.38 4.89 0.31
N HIS A 80 -43.71 4.83 0.34
CA HIS A 80 -44.56 5.96 0.73
C HIS A 80 -44.73 6.02 2.26
N LEU A 81 -44.54 7.21 2.83
CA LEU A 81 -44.84 7.49 4.23
C LEU A 81 -46.36 7.73 4.38
N ARG A 82 -47.03 6.98 5.26
CA ARG A 82 -48.39 7.31 5.73
C ARG A 82 -48.28 7.84 7.16
N ASP A 83 -48.84 9.03 7.39
CA ASP A 83 -48.90 9.70 8.70
C ASP A 83 -47.57 9.83 9.45
N GLY A 84 -46.46 9.94 8.71
CA GLY A 84 -45.14 10.18 9.28
C GLY A 84 -44.50 8.97 9.97
N MET A 85 -45.06 7.76 9.80
CA MET A 85 -44.45 6.50 10.24
C MET A 85 -44.06 5.63 9.04
N LEU A 86 -42.98 4.86 9.22
CA LEU A 86 -42.56 3.83 8.27
C LEU A 86 -43.47 2.60 8.47
N ASP A 87 -44.33 2.29 7.51
CA ASP A 87 -45.24 1.16 7.60
C ASP A 87 -44.49 -0.17 7.37
N LEU A 88 -44.09 -0.82 8.46
CA LEU A 88 -43.42 -2.13 8.43
C LEU A 88 -44.38 -3.27 8.03
N ALA A 89 -45.70 -3.05 8.02
CA ALA A 89 -46.66 -4.07 7.58
C ALA A 89 -46.63 -4.24 6.05
N GLU A 90 -46.30 -3.19 5.29
CA GLU A 90 -46.08 -3.28 3.83
C GLU A 90 -44.77 -4.03 3.50
N ILE A 91 -43.81 -4.02 4.42
CA ILE A 91 -42.55 -4.79 4.35
C ILE A 91 -42.75 -6.26 4.78
N CYS A 92 -43.69 -6.53 5.70
CA CYS A 92 -43.85 -7.83 6.32
C CYS A 92 -45.14 -8.60 5.95
N GLY A 93 -46.11 -8.04 5.22
CA GLY A 93 -47.22 -8.85 4.71
C GLY A 93 -48.39 -8.15 4.03
N ALA A 94 -48.48 -8.33 2.70
CA ALA A 94 -49.73 -8.62 1.98
C ALA A 94 -49.44 -9.32 0.64
N GLY A 95 -49.28 -10.64 0.69
CA GLY A 95 -49.48 -11.58 -0.43
C GLY A 95 -48.96 -11.20 -1.82
N GLN A 96 -47.64 -11.28 -2.05
CA GLN A 96 -47.00 -11.74 -3.31
C GLN A 96 -45.55 -12.17 -3.03
N PRO A 97 -44.98 -13.12 -3.80
CA PRO A 97 -43.84 -13.93 -3.35
C PRO A 97 -42.52 -13.16 -3.51
N PHE A 98 -41.90 -12.79 -2.39
CA PHE A 98 -40.47 -12.46 -2.40
C PHE A 98 -39.67 -13.74 -2.67
N ASN A 99 -39.20 -13.87 -3.91
CA ASN A 99 -38.01 -14.65 -4.19
C ASN A 99 -36.84 -14.03 -3.41
N THR A 100 -36.43 -14.72 -2.35
CA THR A 100 -35.08 -14.83 -1.80
C THR A 100 -34.23 -13.55 -1.63
N ARG A 101 -33.95 -13.25 -0.35
CA ARG A 101 -32.82 -12.45 0.21
C ARG A 101 -33.03 -10.94 0.31
N GLY A 102 -33.86 -10.53 1.26
CA GLY A 102 -33.83 -9.19 1.88
C GLY A 102 -33.87 -9.33 3.40
N THR A 103 -32.75 -9.68 4.02
CA THR A 103 -32.62 -9.66 5.49
C THR A 103 -32.42 -8.20 5.91
N ILE A 104 -33.27 -7.68 6.79
CA ILE A 104 -33.03 -6.38 7.42
C ILE A 104 -31.78 -6.50 8.29
N VAL A 105 -30.73 -5.72 7.99
CA VAL A 105 -29.46 -5.73 8.73
C VAL A 105 -29.44 -4.56 9.73
N PHE A 106 -29.61 -4.89 11.01
CA PHE A 106 -29.56 -3.94 12.15
C PHE A 106 -28.13 -3.77 12.69
N GLU A 107 -27.21 -3.21 11.90
CA GLU A 107 -25.80 -3.07 12.27
C GLU A 107 -25.47 -1.91 13.26
N SER A 108 -26.46 -1.08 13.65
CA SER A 108 -26.23 0.07 14.55
C SER A 108 -26.30 -0.25 16.06
N ILE A 109 -26.49 -1.51 16.47
CA ILE A 109 -26.51 -1.89 17.90
C ILE A 109 -25.07 -2.05 18.41
N LEU A 110 -24.51 -0.95 18.94
CA LEU A 110 -23.20 -0.92 19.57
C LEU A 110 -23.26 -1.52 20.98
N VAL A 111 -22.87 -2.78 21.14
CA VAL A 111 -22.76 -3.46 22.43
C VAL A 111 -21.31 -3.44 22.92
N LYS A 112 -21.03 -2.78 24.04
CA LYS A 112 -19.72 -2.85 24.72
C LYS A 112 -19.79 -3.79 25.92
N SER A 113 -19.02 -4.87 25.92
CA SER A 113 -18.91 -5.80 27.06
C SER A 113 -17.58 -5.62 27.79
N LYS A 114 -17.50 -4.68 28.72
CA LYS A 114 -16.40 -4.68 29.72
C LYS A 114 -16.92 -5.34 30.99
N GLY A 115 -16.40 -6.52 31.33
CA GLY A 115 -16.71 -7.21 32.59
C GLY A 115 -17.98 -8.10 32.61
N SER A 116 -18.58 -8.38 31.46
CA SER A 116 -19.78 -9.25 31.36
C SER A 116 -19.41 -10.73 31.31
N SER A 117 -20.20 -11.59 31.96
CA SER A 117 -20.13 -13.06 31.83
C SER A 117 -20.82 -13.59 30.57
N ARG A 118 -21.52 -12.74 29.80
CA ARG A 118 -22.23 -13.09 28.56
C ARG A 118 -21.47 -12.61 27.33
N SER A 119 -21.52 -13.39 26.24
CA SER A 119 -20.82 -13.06 24.99
C SER A 119 -21.42 -11.82 24.31
N SER A 120 -20.63 -11.12 23.49
CA SER A 120 -21.11 -9.97 22.70
C SER A 120 -22.27 -10.34 21.76
N LYS A 121 -22.45 -11.62 21.41
CA LYS A 121 -23.58 -12.12 20.62
C LYS A 121 -24.87 -12.22 21.43
N ASP A 122 -24.79 -12.68 22.69
CA ASP A 122 -25.96 -12.81 23.57
C ASP A 122 -26.50 -11.44 23.98
N LEU A 123 -25.59 -10.48 24.19
CA LEU A 123 -25.96 -9.10 24.47
C LEU A 123 -26.65 -8.40 23.29
N LYS A 124 -26.27 -8.73 22.04
CA LYS A 124 -26.99 -8.24 20.85
C LYS A 124 -28.41 -8.80 20.77
N ILE A 125 -28.61 -10.07 21.12
CA ILE A 125 -29.95 -10.68 21.15
C ILE A 125 -30.84 -10.04 22.20
N LEU A 126 -30.32 -9.78 23.40
CA LEU A 126 -31.06 -9.07 24.45
C LEU A 126 -31.47 -7.66 24.02
N ALA A 127 -30.55 -6.92 23.38
CA ALA A 127 -30.83 -5.62 22.80
C ALA A 127 -31.96 -5.67 21.74
N LEU A 128 -31.95 -6.68 20.88
CA LEU A 128 -32.97 -6.90 19.86
C LEU A 128 -34.33 -7.28 20.45
N GLN A 129 -34.36 -8.18 21.45
CA GLN A 129 -35.58 -8.55 22.18
C GLN A 129 -36.21 -7.33 22.86
N ALA A 130 -35.38 -6.50 23.50
CA ALA A 130 -35.83 -5.27 24.15
C ALA A 130 -36.41 -4.26 23.16
N TRP A 131 -35.87 -4.21 21.94
CA TRP A 131 -36.46 -3.41 20.85
C TRP A 131 -37.81 -3.96 20.39
N CYS A 132 -37.88 -5.27 20.13
CA CYS A 132 -39.15 -5.92 19.78
C CYS A 132 -40.24 -5.62 20.82
N GLU A 133 -39.91 -5.75 22.11
CA GLU A 133 -40.80 -5.40 23.22
C GLU A 133 -41.20 -3.91 23.20
N ALA A 134 -40.25 -2.99 23.05
CA ALA A 134 -40.52 -1.54 23.03
C ALA A 134 -41.43 -1.10 21.88
N PHE A 135 -41.33 -1.76 20.72
CA PHE A 135 -42.14 -1.47 19.53
C PHE A 135 -43.41 -2.34 19.43
N GLY A 136 -43.67 -3.21 20.40
CA GLY A 136 -44.83 -4.11 20.38
C GLY A 136 -44.81 -5.13 19.24
N VAL A 137 -43.61 -5.46 18.73
CA VAL A 137 -43.39 -6.45 17.67
C VAL A 137 -42.98 -7.76 18.33
N GLU A 138 -43.53 -8.89 17.87
CA GLU A 138 -43.13 -10.20 18.37
C GLU A 138 -41.64 -10.43 18.09
N ALA A 139 -40.87 -10.71 19.15
CA ALA A 139 -39.45 -10.99 19.03
C ALA A 139 -39.27 -12.32 18.29
N PRO A 140 -38.43 -12.40 17.24
CA PRO A 140 -38.17 -13.64 16.56
C PRO A 140 -37.51 -14.64 17.53
N ASP A 141 -37.74 -15.94 17.31
CA ASP A 141 -37.11 -17.00 18.09
C ASP A 141 -35.60 -17.06 17.78
N PHE A 142 -34.83 -16.24 18.50
CA PHE A 142 -33.39 -16.10 18.35
C PHE A 142 -32.65 -17.42 18.65
N LYS A 143 -33.22 -18.29 19.48
CA LYS A 143 -32.67 -19.62 19.76
C LYS A 143 -32.82 -20.50 18.52
N ARG A 144 -34.02 -20.58 17.95
CA ARG A 144 -34.27 -21.31 16.69
C ARG A 144 -33.46 -20.76 15.52
N MET A 145 -33.31 -19.44 15.40
CA MET A 145 -32.47 -18.83 14.37
C MET A 145 -31.00 -19.20 14.54
N ARG A 146 -30.49 -19.20 15.79
CA ARG A 146 -29.12 -19.65 16.09
C ARG A 146 -28.94 -21.12 15.73
N GLU A 147 -29.85 -21.98 16.18
CA GLU A 147 -29.84 -23.41 15.84
C GLU A 147 -29.91 -23.63 14.32
N GLU A 148 -30.64 -22.80 13.57
CA GLU A 148 -30.69 -22.87 12.11
C GLU A 148 -29.39 -22.42 11.44
N VAL A 149 -28.76 -21.35 11.92
CA VAL A 149 -27.43 -20.92 11.45
C VAL A 149 -26.38 -21.99 11.75
N ASP A 150 -26.39 -22.55 12.96
CA ASP A 150 -25.46 -23.60 13.38
C ASP A 150 -25.68 -24.89 12.57
N ARG A 151 -26.94 -25.27 12.31
CA ARG A 151 -27.27 -26.40 11.41
C ARG A 151 -26.79 -26.15 9.98
N ARG A 152 -27.01 -24.95 9.42
CA ARG A 152 -26.52 -24.58 8.07
C ARG A 152 -25.00 -24.65 8.00
N LYS A 153 -24.31 -24.12 9.02
CA LYS A 153 -22.84 -24.18 9.12
C LYS A 153 -22.32 -25.61 9.26
N ALA A 154 -22.98 -26.43 10.07
CA ALA A 154 -22.63 -27.86 10.21
C ALA A 154 -22.79 -28.60 8.88
N ALA A 155 -23.88 -28.36 8.15
CA ALA A 155 -24.11 -28.95 6.83
C ALA A 155 -23.08 -28.47 5.80
N GLN A 156 -22.70 -27.19 5.81
CA GLN A 156 -21.62 -26.65 4.96
C GLN A 156 -20.28 -27.29 5.27
N ASN A 157 -19.93 -27.47 6.55
CA ASN A 157 -18.70 -28.12 6.97
C ASN A 157 -18.67 -29.60 6.56
N GLU A 158 -19.79 -30.30 6.69
CA GLU A 158 -19.90 -31.69 6.24
C GLU A 158 -19.75 -31.81 4.72
N LEU A 159 -20.38 -30.91 3.96
CA LEU A 159 -20.21 -30.84 2.51
C LEU A 159 -18.76 -30.53 2.13
N SER A 160 -18.12 -29.59 2.83
CA SER A 160 -16.71 -29.22 2.61
C SER A 160 -15.80 -30.44 2.79
N LYS A 161 -15.99 -31.22 3.86
CA LYS A 161 -15.25 -32.48 4.09
C LYS A 161 -15.48 -33.49 2.97
N LYS A 162 -16.73 -33.74 2.59
CA LYS A 162 -17.07 -34.67 1.50
C LYS A 162 -16.39 -34.27 0.19
N LEU A 163 -16.36 -32.98 -0.14
CA LEU A 163 -15.72 -32.48 -1.35
C LEU A 163 -14.18 -32.55 -1.27
N LEU A 164 -13.57 -32.43 -0.10
CA LEU A 164 -12.13 -32.65 0.08
C LEU A 164 -11.76 -34.13 0.00
N ASP A 165 -12.56 -35.01 0.60
CA ASP A 165 -12.37 -36.46 0.52
C ASP A 165 -12.52 -36.96 -0.91
N LEU A 166 -13.48 -36.38 -1.66
CA LEU A 166 -13.66 -36.61 -3.09
C LEU A 166 -12.38 -36.42 -3.88
N LEU A 167 -11.58 -35.39 -3.58
CA LEU A 167 -10.31 -35.11 -4.29
C LEU A 167 -9.24 -36.19 -4.10
N ARG A 168 -9.42 -37.09 -3.13
CA ARG A 168 -8.52 -38.23 -2.90
C ARG A 168 -8.94 -39.47 -3.71
N GLU A 169 -10.10 -39.45 -4.34
CA GLU A 169 -10.58 -40.54 -5.20
C GLU A 169 -9.94 -40.46 -6.60
N PRO A 170 -9.79 -41.59 -7.32
CA PRO A 170 -9.18 -41.61 -8.66
C PRO A 170 -9.83 -40.69 -9.70
N ASP A 171 -11.15 -40.50 -9.63
CA ASP A 171 -11.94 -39.59 -10.50
C ASP A 171 -12.39 -38.32 -9.75
N GLY A 172 -11.77 -38.05 -8.59
CA GLY A 172 -12.11 -36.97 -7.68
C GLY A 172 -12.13 -35.60 -8.32
N VAL A 173 -11.09 -35.27 -9.09
CA VAL A 173 -10.98 -33.99 -9.81
C VAL A 173 -12.10 -33.82 -10.84
N GLN A 174 -12.50 -34.89 -11.53
CA GLN A 174 -13.56 -34.83 -12.54
C GLN A 174 -14.92 -34.61 -11.88
N LYS A 175 -15.18 -35.29 -10.75
CA LYS A 175 -16.39 -35.09 -9.95
C LYS A 175 -16.40 -33.69 -9.31
N TRP A 176 -15.26 -33.22 -8.80
CA TRP A 176 -15.10 -31.86 -8.31
C TRP A 176 -15.45 -30.85 -9.39
N ASN A 177 -14.85 -30.96 -10.58
CA ASN A 177 -15.10 -30.05 -11.70
C ASN A 177 -16.57 -30.02 -12.14
N LYS A 178 -17.30 -31.14 -12.02
CA LYS A 178 -18.74 -31.23 -12.30
C LYS A 178 -19.64 -30.69 -11.17
N THR A 179 -19.11 -30.52 -9.96
CA THR A 179 -19.86 -30.01 -8.81
C THR A 179 -20.24 -28.54 -9.04
N ASN A 180 -21.49 -28.18 -8.72
CA ASN A 180 -22.02 -26.84 -8.95
C ASN A 180 -21.15 -25.78 -8.24
N HIS A 181 -20.83 -24.71 -8.97
CA HIS A 181 -20.08 -23.56 -8.44
C HIS A 181 -20.68 -23.01 -7.14
N ASN A 182 -22.01 -22.88 -7.06
CA ASN A 182 -22.70 -22.39 -5.85
C ASN A 182 -22.52 -23.31 -4.64
N GLN A 183 -22.33 -24.62 -4.87
CA GLN A 183 -22.04 -25.56 -3.78
C GLN A 183 -20.61 -25.34 -3.27
N LYS A 184 -19.64 -25.22 -4.18
CA LYS A 184 -18.23 -24.98 -3.83
C LYS A 184 -18.03 -23.64 -3.11
N SER A 185 -18.63 -22.56 -3.62
CA SER A 185 -18.47 -21.23 -3.05
C SER A 185 -19.14 -21.07 -1.67
N SER A 186 -20.09 -21.95 -1.33
CA SER A 186 -20.71 -21.99 0.00
C SER A 186 -19.91 -22.79 1.04
N CYS A 187 -18.87 -23.51 0.62
CA CYS A 187 -18.04 -24.36 1.47
C CYS A 187 -16.84 -23.61 2.06
N GLU A 188 -16.29 -24.11 3.16
CA GLU A 188 -15.10 -23.57 3.81
C GLU A 188 -13.94 -24.55 3.61
N PHE A 189 -13.03 -24.23 2.69
CA PHE A 189 -11.84 -25.06 2.38
C PHE A 189 -10.54 -24.50 2.95
N LYS A 190 -10.61 -23.50 3.83
CA LYS A 190 -9.43 -22.88 4.44
C LYS A 190 -8.64 -23.90 5.26
N ASN A 191 -7.31 -23.76 5.25
CA ASN A 191 -6.39 -24.62 5.99
C ASN A 191 -6.53 -26.12 5.67
N SER A 192 -6.93 -26.46 4.44
CA SER A 192 -7.05 -27.86 4.01
C SER A 192 -5.69 -28.48 3.69
N ASP A 193 -5.55 -29.79 3.92
CA ASP A 193 -4.35 -30.55 3.54
C ASP A 193 -4.57 -31.30 2.22
N LEU A 194 -3.92 -30.81 1.16
CA LEU A 194 -3.99 -31.31 -0.21
C LEU A 194 -2.61 -31.74 -0.73
N ARG A 195 -1.68 -32.04 0.19
CA ARG A 195 -0.32 -32.43 -0.14
C ARG A 195 -0.27 -33.70 -0.98
N ASN A 196 0.64 -33.71 -1.96
CA ASN A 196 0.93 -34.85 -2.84
C ASN A 196 -0.28 -35.40 -3.61
N LEU A 197 -1.39 -34.66 -3.70
CA LEU A 197 -2.56 -35.08 -4.47
C LEU A 197 -2.35 -34.85 -5.96
N ASP A 198 -2.95 -35.73 -6.77
CA ASP A 198 -3.08 -35.54 -8.20
C ASP A 198 -4.32 -34.67 -8.49
N LEU A 199 -4.09 -33.38 -8.70
CA LEU A 199 -5.10 -32.35 -8.93
C LEU A 199 -5.04 -31.80 -10.35
N ARG A 200 -4.57 -32.60 -11.32
CA ARG A 200 -4.40 -32.17 -12.72
C ARG A 200 -5.72 -31.67 -13.30
N SER A 201 -5.69 -30.47 -13.89
CA SER A 201 -6.85 -29.81 -14.49
C SER A 201 -7.99 -29.50 -13.51
N ILE A 202 -7.71 -29.41 -12.20
CA ILE A 202 -8.72 -28.99 -11.22
C ILE A 202 -9.16 -27.54 -11.48
N SER A 203 -10.46 -27.27 -11.38
CA SER A 203 -10.99 -25.90 -11.37
C SER A 203 -11.26 -25.46 -9.93
N LEU A 204 -10.44 -24.52 -9.45
CA LEU A 204 -10.58 -23.83 -8.17
C LEU A 204 -11.17 -22.42 -8.34
N GLU A 205 -11.85 -22.20 -9.47
CA GLU A 205 -12.40 -20.90 -9.83
C GLU A 205 -13.35 -20.36 -8.75
N ASN A 206 -13.11 -19.14 -8.27
CA ASN A 206 -13.87 -18.47 -7.21
C ASN A 206 -13.98 -19.26 -5.89
N VAL A 207 -13.01 -20.14 -5.58
CA VAL A 207 -13.00 -20.90 -4.32
C VAL A 207 -12.01 -20.30 -3.31
N ASP A 208 -12.39 -20.32 -2.03
CA ASP A 208 -11.55 -19.85 -0.91
C ASP A 208 -10.81 -21.01 -0.25
N PHE A 209 -9.50 -21.10 -0.53
CA PHE A 209 -8.57 -22.09 0.00
C PHE A 209 -7.52 -21.48 0.93
N ARG A 210 -7.71 -20.26 1.44
CA ARG A 210 -6.70 -19.55 2.25
C ARG A 210 -6.06 -20.45 3.32
N GLY A 211 -4.74 -20.38 3.41
CA GLY A 211 -3.96 -21.15 4.39
C GLY A 211 -3.83 -22.66 4.09
N SER A 212 -4.34 -23.15 2.96
CA SER A 212 -4.25 -24.57 2.62
C SER A 212 -2.86 -24.98 2.16
N ASN A 213 -2.56 -26.27 2.29
CA ASN A 213 -1.28 -26.85 1.91
C ASN A 213 -1.44 -27.74 0.66
N PHE A 214 -0.77 -27.36 -0.43
CA PHE A 214 -0.67 -28.05 -1.72
C PHE A 214 0.76 -28.55 -2.00
N ASP A 215 1.61 -28.69 -0.98
CA ASP A 215 3.00 -29.11 -1.16
C ASP A 215 3.08 -30.46 -1.91
N GLY A 216 3.93 -30.52 -2.92
CA GLY A 216 4.09 -31.70 -3.79
C GLY A 216 2.86 -32.08 -4.64
N ALA A 217 1.78 -31.31 -4.61
CA ALA A 217 0.58 -31.62 -5.41
C ALA A 217 0.84 -31.42 -6.91
N ASN A 218 0.21 -32.25 -7.74
CA ASN A 218 0.22 -32.07 -9.19
C ASN A 218 -1.00 -31.25 -9.63
N LEU A 219 -0.78 -29.97 -9.87
CA LEU A 219 -1.73 -28.96 -10.32
C LEU A 219 -1.51 -28.59 -11.81
N THR A 220 -0.96 -29.50 -12.61
CA THR A 220 -0.77 -29.27 -14.05
C THR A 220 -2.10 -28.86 -14.68
N LYS A 221 -2.13 -27.74 -15.40
CA LYS A 221 -3.33 -27.16 -16.03
C LYS A 221 -4.47 -26.80 -15.07
N ALA A 222 -4.18 -26.63 -13.77
CA ALA A 222 -5.19 -26.15 -12.82
C ALA A 222 -5.67 -24.72 -13.17
N ASN A 223 -6.93 -24.43 -12.88
CA ASN A 223 -7.53 -23.12 -13.03
C ASN A 223 -7.71 -22.44 -11.66
N PHE A 224 -7.01 -21.32 -11.43
CA PHE A 224 -7.12 -20.51 -10.22
C PHE A 224 -7.80 -19.15 -10.45
N GLN A 225 -8.57 -18.99 -11.52
CA GLN A 225 -9.28 -17.76 -11.81
C GLN A 225 -10.13 -17.30 -10.61
N HIS A 226 -9.88 -16.08 -10.12
CA HIS A 226 -10.55 -15.48 -8.97
C HIS A 226 -10.48 -16.31 -7.66
N ALA A 227 -9.60 -17.30 -7.56
CA ALA A 227 -9.42 -18.08 -6.34
C ALA A 227 -8.77 -17.24 -5.23
N ASP A 228 -9.22 -17.43 -4.00
CA ASP A 228 -8.56 -16.87 -2.82
C ASP A 228 -7.65 -17.92 -2.19
N ILE A 229 -6.36 -17.78 -2.46
CA ILE A 229 -5.31 -18.72 -2.11
C ILE A 229 -4.24 -18.05 -1.26
N ARG A 230 -4.57 -16.95 -0.59
CA ARG A 230 -3.62 -16.24 0.28
C ARG A 230 -3.08 -17.15 1.37
N ASN A 231 -1.79 -17.01 1.66
CA ASN A 231 -1.07 -17.78 2.67
C ASN A 231 -1.08 -19.31 2.45
N CYS A 232 -1.31 -19.79 1.22
CA CYS A 232 -1.18 -21.21 0.89
C CYS A 232 0.28 -21.62 0.71
N SER A 233 0.56 -22.92 0.87
CA SER A 233 1.86 -23.52 0.55
C SER A 233 1.73 -24.38 -0.71
N PHE A 234 2.66 -24.22 -1.65
CA PHE A 234 2.79 -24.92 -2.92
C PHE A 234 4.25 -25.40 -3.12
N ARG A 235 4.95 -25.71 -2.03
CA ARG A 235 6.35 -26.10 -2.09
C ARG A 235 6.50 -27.37 -2.90
N GLU A 236 7.43 -27.37 -3.85
CA GLU A 236 7.69 -28.52 -4.73
C GLU A 236 6.46 -28.99 -5.53
N ALA A 237 5.39 -28.19 -5.62
CA ALA A 237 4.20 -28.52 -6.40
C ALA A 237 4.45 -28.36 -7.91
N ILE A 238 3.68 -29.08 -8.73
CA ILE A 238 3.74 -28.99 -10.18
C ILE A 238 2.55 -28.18 -10.68
N LEU A 239 2.75 -26.94 -11.12
CA LEU A 239 1.73 -26.06 -11.68
C LEU A 239 1.88 -25.88 -13.20
N PHE A 240 2.55 -26.81 -13.91
CA PHE A 240 2.81 -26.70 -15.35
C PHE A 240 1.55 -26.30 -16.16
N GLU A 241 1.66 -25.25 -16.98
CA GLU A 241 0.53 -24.69 -17.77
C GLU A 241 -0.72 -24.32 -16.94
N ALA A 242 -0.59 -24.05 -15.63
CA ALA A 242 -1.70 -23.53 -14.84
C ALA A 242 -2.08 -22.13 -15.34
N SER A 243 -3.39 -21.86 -15.39
CA SER A 243 -3.94 -20.59 -15.82
C SER A 243 -4.54 -19.84 -14.65
N THR A 244 -4.22 -18.55 -14.56
CA THR A 244 -4.75 -17.70 -13.51
C THR A 244 -5.11 -16.33 -14.08
N ALA A 245 -6.34 -15.90 -13.82
CA ALA A 245 -6.73 -14.50 -13.98
C ALA A 245 -7.16 -13.97 -12.62
N MET A 246 -6.51 -12.89 -12.19
CA MET A 246 -6.74 -12.20 -10.92
C MET A 246 -6.67 -13.08 -9.65
N PRO A 247 -5.71 -14.03 -9.53
CA PRO A 247 -5.55 -14.82 -8.30
C PRO A 247 -5.04 -13.97 -7.14
N GLN A 248 -5.49 -14.30 -5.92
CA GLN A 248 -4.99 -13.68 -4.69
C GLN A 248 -3.90 -14.56 -4.06
N PHE A 249 -2.64 -14.34 -4.45
CA PHE A 249 -1.49 -15.14 -4.00
C PHE A 249 -0.76 -14.57 -2.77
N THR A 250 -1.14 -13.41 -2.25
CA THR A 250 -0.41 -12.74 -1.15
C THR A 250 0.03 -13.71 -0.04
N GLY A 251 1.33 -13.71 0.27
CA GLY A 251 1.93 -14.52 1.31
C GLY A 251 2.08 -16.02 1.00
N CYS A 252 1.86 -16.46 -0.25
CA CYS A 252 2.07 -17.85 -0.63
C CYS A 252 3.55 -18.27 -0.66
N ASP A 253 3.78 -19.56 -0.54
CA ASP A 253 5.09 -20.18 -0.69
C ASP A 253 5.11 -21.17 -1.86
N PHE A 254 5.78 -20.82 -2.95
CA PHE A 254 6.01 -21.62 -4.15
C PHE A 254 7.44 -22.17 -4.24
N SER A 255 8.18 -22.19 -3.13
CA SER A 255 9.60 -22.58 -3.16
C SER A 255 9.80 -23.95 -3.82
N GLY A 256 10.68 -24.01 -4.82
CA GLY A 256 10.96 -25.22 -5.59
C GLY A 256 9.83 -25.71 -6.52
N ALA A 257 8.72 -24.98 -6.66
CA ALA A 257 7.62 -25.38 -7.54
C ALA A 257 8.00 -25.34 -9.03
N ASP A 258 7.34 -26.18 -9.83
CA ASP A 258 7.41 -26.15 -11.29
C ASP A 258 6.23 -25.36 -11.85
N MET A 259 6.49 -24.12 -12.27
CA MET A 259 5.50 -23.18 -12.80
C MET A 259 5.81 -22.81 -14.26
N ARG A 260 6.47 -23.73 -15.00
CA ARG A 260 6.78 -23.51 -16.42
C ARG A 260 5.52 -23.31 -17.23
N ARG A 261 5.58 -22.36 -18.18
CA ARG A 261 4.50 -22.06 -19.14
C ARG A 261 3.17 -21.66 -18.49
N CYS A 262 3.20 -21.20 -17.24
CA CYS A 262 2.02 -20.65 -16.58
C CYS A 262 1.63 -19.29 -17.15
N GLY A 263 0.34 -19.00 -17.15
CA GLY A 263 -0.22 -17.68 -17.48
C GLY A 263 -0.75 -16.98 -16.24
N PHE A 264 -0.13 -15.86 -15.86
CA PHE A 264 -0.53 -15.05 -14.72
C PHE A 264 -0.99 -13.66 -15.17
N TYR A 265 -2.29 -13.41 -15.09
CA TYR A 265 -2.89 -12.12 -15.46
C TYR A 265 -3.36 -11.38 -14.22
N ASN A 266 -2.80 -10.20 -13.94
CA ASN A 266 -3.16 -9.33 -12.80
C ASN A 266 -3.13 -10.03 -11.44
N GLY A 267 -2.14 -10.90 -11.20
CA GLY A 267 -1.99 -11.61 -9.93
C GLY A 267 -1.44 -10.71 -8.79
N HIS A 268 -1.85 -10.98 -7.56
CA HIS A 268 -1.32 -10.31 -6.37
C HIS A 268 -0.26 -11.18 -5.69
N TRP A 269 1.02 -10.87 -5.91
CA TRP A 269 2.18 -11.66 -5.48
C TRP A 269 2.97 -11.03 -4.33
N VAL A 270 2.42 -9.98 -3.71
CA VAL A 270 3.11 -9.22 -2.67
C VAL A 270 3.57 -10.14 -1.53
N GLY A 271 4.87 -10.13 -1.24
CA GLY A 271 5.47 -10.93 -0.17
C GLY A 271 5.48 -12.45 -0.39
N CYS A 272 5.21 -12.95 -1.60
CA CYS A 272 5.32 -14.39 -1.89
C CYS A 272 6.77 -14.88 -1.86
N LYS A 273 6.96 -16.17 -1.57
CA LYS A 273 8.26 -16.85 -1.72
C LYS A 273 8.23 -17.74 -2.95
N LEU A 274 9.16 -17.53 -3.88
CA LEU A 274 9.32 -18.31 -5.10
C LEU A 274 10.78 -18.76 -5.27
N ASP A 275 11.46 -18.99 -4.14
CA ASP A 275 12.87 -19.32 -4.13
C ASP A 275 13.09 -20.68 -4.82
N GLY A 276 13.97 -20.73 -5.81
CA GLY A 276 14.27 -21.93 -6.59
C GLY A 276 13.13 -22.43 -7.50
N THR A 277 12.04 -21.68 -7.65
CA THR A 277 10.93 -22.02 -8.55
C THR A 277 11.38 -22.00 -10.02
N ASN A 278 10.74 -22.83 -10.86
CA ASN A 278 10.91 -22.77 -12.30
C ASN A 278 9.75 -22.04 -12.99
N LEU A 279 9.98 -20.82 -13.46
CA LEU A 279 9.04 -19.98 -14.22
C LEU A 279 9.48 -19.86 -15.69
N SER A 280 10.22 -20.83 -16.24
CA SER A 280 10.64 -20.75 -17.64
C SER A 280 9.44 -20.71 -18.57
N ASP A 281 9.53 -19.87 -19.60
CA ASP A 281 8.51 -19.68 -20.62
C ASP A 281 7.13 -19.26 -20.06
N ALA A 282 7.09 -18.74 -18.82
CA ALA A 282 5.87 -18.22 -18.21
C ALA A 282 5.53 -16.83 -18.76
N THR A 283 4.24 -16.51 -18.82
CA THR A 283 3.73 -15.18 -19.20
C THR A 283 3.06 -14.53 -18.01
N VAL A 284 3.57 -13.37 -17.62
CA VAL A 284 3.04 -12.55 -16.52
C VAL A 284 2.61 -11.20 -17.09
N VAL A 285 1.31 -10.92 -17.05
CA VAL A 285 0.75 -9.66 -17.54
C VAL A 285 0.10 -8.94 -16.38
N GLY A 286 0.65 -7.79 -16.01
CA GLY A 286 0.23 -7.09 -14.80
C GLY A 286 0.60 -7.85 -13.54
N GLY A 287 0.29 -7.24 -12.40
CA GLY A 287 0.45 -7.87 -11.09
C GLY A 287 1.55 -7.25 -10.23
N GLY A 288 1.32 -7.33 -8.92
CA GLY A 288 2.19 -6.76 -7.91
C GLY A 288 3.10 -7.81 -7.32
N TRP A 289 4.40 -7.74 -7.62
CA TRP A 289 5.47 -8.60 -7.11
C TRP A 289 6.30 -7.91 -6.04
N ALA A 290 5.79 -6.79 -5.50
CA ALA A 290 6.52 -6.00 -4.54
C ALA A 290 6.93 -6.84 -3.34
N LYS A 291 8.22 -6.79 -2.98
CA LYS A 291 8.81 -7.55 -1.86
C LYS A 291 8.70 -9.08 -1.98
N ALA A 292 8.43 -9.64 -3.16
CA ALA A 292 8.50 -11.07 -3.37
C ALA A 292 9.96 -11.58 -3.31
N SER A 293 10.16 -12.77 -2.75
CA SER A 293 11.44 -13.48 -2.82
C SER A 293 11.45 -14.33 -4.09
N LEU A 294 12.37 -14.03 -5.01
CA LEU A 294 12.54 -14.67 -6.32
C LEU A 294 13.98 -15.19 -6.45
N LYS A 295 14.58 -15.64 -5.34
CA LYS A 295 15.99 -16.01 -5.30
C LYS A 295 16.18 -17.31 -6.06
N LYS A 296 17.22 -17.40 -6.89
CA LYS A 296 17.53 -18.61 -7.67
C LYS A 296 16.40 -19.09 -8.59
N THR A 297 15.36 -18.28 -8.79
CA THR A 297 14.23 -18.61 -9.65
C THR A 297 14.69 -18.66 -11.10
N ASN A 298 14.17 -19.61 -11.88
CA ASN A 298 14.45 -19.69 -13.30
C ASN A 298 13.37 -18.95 -14.10
N PHE A 299 13.74 -17.82 -14.72
CA PHE A 299 12.88 -17.04 -15.62
C PHE A 299 13.33 -17.16 -17.08
N THR A 300 13.99 -18.25 -17.47
CA THR A 300 14.45 -18.42 -18.86
C THR A 300 13.27 -18.25 -19.82
N ASN A 301 13.38 -17.32 -20.77
CA ASN A 301 12.33 -16.93 -21.73
C ASN A 301 10.99 -16.47 -21.12
N ALA A 302 10.95 -16.11 -19.83
CA ALA A 302 9.73 -15.59 -19.22
C ALA A 302 9.41 -14.18 -19.73
N GLU A 303 8.13 -13.87 -19.89
CA GLU A 303 7.66 -12.56 -20.34
C GLU A 303 6.89 -11.85 -19.24
N PHE A 304 7.46 -10.75 -18.74
CA PHE A 304 6.83 -9.83 -17.81
C PHE A 304 6.39 -8.57 -18.55
N TYR A 305 5.09 -8.28 -18.51
CA TYR A 305 4.51 -7.11 -19.12
C TYR A 305 3.77 -6.29 -18.04
N ASN A 306 4.14 -5.02 -17.86
CA ASN A 306 3.49 -4.12 -16.92
C ASN A 306 3.47 -4.64 -15.46
N CYS A 307 4.57 -5.23 -15.00
CA CYS A 307 4.68 -5.81 -13.65
C CYS A 307 5.35 -4.83 -12.67
N ASP A 308 4.92 -4.85 -11.40
CA ASP A 308 5.56 -4.10 -10.33
C ASP A 308 6.52 -5.00 -9.54
N LEU A 309 7.83 -4.88 -9.80
CA LEU A 309 8.91 -5.64 -9.15
C LEU A 309 9.58 -4.87 -8.00
N LYS A 310 9.03 -3.73 -7.55
CA LYS A 310 9.68 -2.89 -6.54
C LYS A 310 9.96 -3.64 -5.24
N GLY A 311 11.23 -3.67 -4.84
CA GLY A 311 11.71 -4.34 -3.64
C GLY A 311 11.73 -5.86 -3.73
N ALA A 312 11.49 -6.45 -4.90
CA ALA A 312 11.63 -7.89 -5.08
C ALA A 312 13.10 -8.32 -5.02
N ASP A 313 13.35 -9.55 -4.55
CA ASP A 313 14.69 -10.11 -4.43
C ASP A 313 14.93 -11.17 -5.53
N LEU A 314 15.51 -10.77 -6.66
CA LEU A 314 15.87 -11.65 -7.78
C LEU A 314 17.33 -12.14 -7.69
N SER A 315 17.96 -12.10 -6.51
CA SER A 315 19.37 -12.51 -6.37
C SER A 315 19.56 -13.95 -6.87
N GLU A 316 20.62 -14.16 -7.68
CA GLU A 316 20.94 -15.46 -8.29
C GLU A 316 19.88 -16.03 -9.26
N ALA A 317 18.85 -15.26 -9.64
CA ALA A 317 17.86 -15.70 -10.61
C ALA A 317 18.46 -15.87 -12.02
N LYS A 318 17.92 -16.82 -12.79
CA LYS A 318 18.29 -17.03 -14.21
C LYS A 318 17.36 -16.21 -15.10
N LEU A 319 17.90 -15.20 -15.78
CA LEU A 319 17.12 -14.25 -16.59
C LEU A 319 17.39 -14.36 -18.09
N THR A 320 17.98 -15.47 -18.56
CA THR A 320 18.32 -15.67 -19.98
C THR A 320 17.07 -15.57 -20.85
N GLY A 321 17.00 -14.60 -21.76
CA GLY A 321 15.86 -14.39 -22.63
C GLY A 321 14.61 -13.80 -21.95
N ALA A 322 14.68 -13.47 -20.66
CA ALA A 322 13.57 -12.86 -19.93
C ALA A 322 13.31 -11.43 -20.43
N LYS A 323 12.03 -11.07 -20.60
CA LYS A 323 11.60 -9.72 -21.01
C LYS A 323 10.81 -9.04 -19.91
N PHE A 324 10.99 -7.73 -19.77
CA PHE A 324 10.40 -6.94 -18.68
C PHE A 324 9.68 -5.67 -19.17
N SER A 325 8.99 -5.75 -20.31
CA SER A 325 8.33 -4.62 -20.96
C SER A 325 7.41 -3.84 -20.00
N TYR A 326 7.63 -2.53 -19.90
CA TYR A 326 6.85 -1.60 -19.06
C TYR A 326 6.82 -1.97 -17.56
N SER A 327 7.81 -2.74 -17.09
CA SER A 327 7.85 -3.20 -15.71
C SER A 327 8.63 -2.25 -14.82
N LEU A 328 8.24 -2.14 -13.56
CA LEU A 328 8.78 -1.17 -12.61
C LEU A 328 9.72 -1.83 -11.60
N TYR A 329 10.82 -1.16 -11.27
CA TYR A 329 11.72 -1.53 -10.18
C TYR A 329 12.16 -0.30 -9.39
N ASN A 330 12.81 -0.49 -8.25
CA ASN A 330 13.32 0.57 -7.39
C ASN A 330 14.66 0.20 -6.75
N ALA A 331 15.18 1.08 -5.89
CA ALA A 331 16.48 0.93 -5.25
C ALA A 331 16.58 -0.31 -4.35
N GLU A 332 15.46 -0.78 -3.79
CA GLU A 332 15.41 -1.98 -2.97
C GLU A 332 15.30 -3.29 -3.79
N THR A 333 15.11 -3.19 -5.11
CA THR A 333 15.02 -4.37 -5.98
C THR A 333 16.40 -4.96 -6.18
N LYS A 334 16.57 -6.24 -5.83
CA LYS A 334 17.86 -6.93 -5.97
C LYS A 334 17.89 -7.75 -7.24
N TRP A 335 19.00 -7.66 -7.94
CA TRP A 335 19.22 -8.30 -9.23
C TRP A 335 20.38 -9.29 -9.17
N PRO A 336 20.45 -10.28 -10.08
CA PRO A 336 21.64 -11.08 -10.30
C PRO A 336 22.90 -10.22 -10.52
N THR A 337 24.01 -10.57 -9.86
CA THR A 337 25.26 -9.81 -9.96
C THR A 337 25.80 -9.79 -11.38
N GLY A 338 26.21 -8.61 -11.86
CA GLY A 338 26.88 -8.44 -13.15
C GLY A 338 25.98 -8.51 -14.38
N MET A 339 24.65 -8.48 -14.22
CA MET A 339 23.73 -8.43 -15.35
C MET A 339 23.62 -7.00 -15.92
N ALA A 340 23.46 -6.88 -17.24
CA ALA A 340 23.06 -5.63 -17.85
C ALA A 340 21.58 -5.34 -17.59
N LYS A 341 21.18 -4.07 -17.55
CA LYS A 341 19.78 -3.66 -17.43
C LYS A 341 18.95 -4.21 -18.60
N PRO A 342 17.90 -5.02 -18.34
CA PRO A 342 16.98 -5.45 -19.38
C PRO A 342 16.19 -4.29 -19.98
N GLU A 343 15.87 -4.39 -21.27
CA GLU A 343 14.98 -3.44 -21.94
C GLU A 343 13.57 -3.50 -21.34
N GLY A 344 12.89 -2.34 -21.31
CA GLY A 344 11.51 -2.22 -20.81
C GLY A 344 11.38 -2.00 -19.30
N LEU A 345 12.48 -2.03 -18.53
CA LEU A 345 12.47 -1.74 -17.10
C LEU A 345 12.58 -0.24 -16.79
N ASP A 346 11.63 0.23 -15.99
CA ASP A 346 11.56 1.62 -15.54
C ASP A 346 11.84 1.75 -14.04
N PHE A 347 12.82 2.56 -13.69
CA PHE A 347 13.12 2.88 -12.30
C PHE A 347 12.07 3.85 -11.73
N LYS A 348 11.46 3.48 -10.59
CA LYS A 348 10.45 4.28 -9.88
C LYS A 348 10.71 4.26 -8.39
N GLY A 349 10.91 5.42 -7.80
CA GLY A 349 11.09 5.57 -6.35
C GLY A 349 12.11 6.65 -6.03
N GLY A 350 12.44 6.73 -4.74
CA GLY A 350 13.66 7.37 -4.24
C GLY A 350 14.84 6.39 -4.24
N GLY A 351 15.98 6.84 -3.70
CA GLY A 351 17.22 6.06 -3.72
C GLY A 351 17.94 6.10 -5.06
N ALA A 352 19.01 5.32 -5.17
CA ALA A 352 19.84 5.25 -6.37
C ALA A 352 19.35 4.15 -7.32
N ASP A 353 19.30 4.43 -8.62
CA ASP A 353 19.02 3.41 -9.64
C ASP A 353 20.18 2.40 -9.71
N PRO A 354 20.00 1.13 -9.29
CA PRO A 354 21.08 0.16 -9.17
C PRO A 354 21.82 -0.10 -10.48
N PHE A 355 21.10 -0.09 -11.61
CA PHE A 355 21.72 -0.31 -12.91
C PHE A 355 22.53 0.90 -13.38
N LEU A 356 22.03 2.11 -13.07
CA LEU A 356 22.76 3.33 -13.39
C LEU A 356 23.99 3.46 -12.49
N VAL A 357 23.90 3.17 -11.19
CA VAL A 357 25.06 3.15 -10.27
C VAL A 357 26.14 2.19 -10.79
N GLU A 358 25.77 0.96 -11.17
CA GLU A 358 26.75 0.00 -11.70
C GLU A 358 27.41 0.51 -12.99
N SER A 359 26.62 1.12 -13.90
CA SER A 359 27.16 1.73 -15.12
C SER A 359 28.12 2.88 -14.81
N LEU A 360 27.78 3.76 -13.87
CA LEU A 360 28.61 4.91 -13.49
C LEU A 360 29.88 4.48 -12.77
N ASN A 361 29.84 3.38 -12.01
CA ASN A 361 31.02 2.82 -11.36
C ASN A 361 32.02 2.22 -12.37
N LYS A 362 31.55 1.73 -13.53
CA LYS A 362 32.42 1.29 -14.63
C LYS A 362 33.09 2.47 -15.36
N ASP A 363 32.46 3.65 -15.34
CA ASP A 363 32.94 4.90 -15.95
C ASP A 363 33.86 5.75 -15.04
N LYS A 364 34.32 5.21 -13.90
CA LYS A 364 35.19 5.96 -12.98
C LYS A 364 36.48 6.41 -13.67
N LEU A 365 36.92 7.64 -13.34
CA LEU A 365 38.17 8.19 -13.84
C LEU A 365 39.36 7.37 -13.31
N THR A 366 40.38 7.21 -14.15
CA THR A 366 41.64 6.59 -13.77
C THR A 366 42.65 7.68 -13.41
N GLY A 367 42.90 7.87 -12.12
CA GLY A 367 43.89 8.82 -11.62
C GLY A 367 43.34 10.20 -11.24
N ALA A 368 44.23 11.05 -10.73
CA ALA A 368 43.92 12.42 -10.37
C ALA A 368 43.69 13.28 -11.62
N ILE A 369 42.68 14.15 -11.59
CA ILE A 369 42.41 15.14 -12.64
C ILE A 369 42.62 16.55 -12.11
N ASP A 370 42.99 17.47 -13.00
CA ASP A 370 43.07 18.90 -12.68
C ASP A 370 41.70 19.60 -12.85
N PHE A 371 41.65 20.89 -12.49
CA PHE A 371 40.42 21.68 -12.54
C PHE A 371 39.89 21.87 -13.97
N ASP A 372 40.75 22.10 -14.95
CA ASP A 372 40.31 22.31 -16.34
C ASP A 372 39.72 21.02 -16.93
N THR A 373 40.35 19.89 -16.64
CA THR A 373 39.85 18.55 -16.99
C THR A 373 38.50 18.28 -16.31
N LEU A 374 38.33 18.65 -15.04
CA LEU A 374 37.03 18.54 -14.34
C LEU A 374 35.94 19.28 -15.12
N ILE A 375 36.18 20.53 -15.50
CA ILE A 375 35.20 21.33 -16.25
C ILE A 375 34.90 20.71 -17.62
N GLU A 376 35.91 20.20 -18.32
CA GLU A 376 35.71 19.49 -19.59
C GLU A 376 34.83 18.25 -19.43
N GLN A 377 35.08 17.43 -18.41
CA GLN A 377 34.32 16.21 -18.14
C GLN A 377 32.88 16.51 -17.71
N LEU A 378 32.67 17.52 -16.86
CA LEU A 378 31.32 17.96 -16.48
C LEU A 378 30.52 18.49 -17.68
N ASN A 379 31.15 19.20 -18.62
CA ASN A 379 30.53 19.66 -19.85
C ASN A 379 30.01 18.52 -20.75
N LYS A 380 30.61 17.33 -20.65
CA LYS A 380 30.18 16.15 -21.42
C LYS A 380 28.95 15.47 -20.81
N LYS A 381 28.71 15.64 -19.51
CA LYS A 381 27.66 14.91 -18.76
C LYS A 381 26.47 15.79 -18.37
N PHE A 382 26.62 17.11 -18.26
CA PHE A 382 25.57 18.04 -17.84
C PHE A 382 25.09 18.96 -18.96
N ASP A 383 23.91 19.53 -18.74
CA ASP A 383 23.36 20.60 -19.56
C ASP A 383 24.32 21.81 -19.61
N LYS A 384 24.73 22.17 -20.83
CA LYS A 384 25.74 23.22 -21.08
C LYS A 384 25.30 24.57 -20.53
N ASP A 385 24.03 24.92 -20.62
CA ASP A 385 23.51 26.20 -20.14
C ASP A 385 23.54 26.28 -18.61
N ARG A 386 23.25 25.17 -17.94
CA ARG A 386 23.32 25.08 -16.47
C ARG A 386 24.75 25.27 -15.98
N LEU A 387 25.72 24.57 -16.58
CA LEU A 387 27.12 24.69 -16.20
C LEU A 387 27.67 26.09 -16.51
N LYS A 388 27.33 26.66 -17.67
CA LYS A 388 27.70 28.03 -18.05
C LYS A 388 27.17 29.07 -17.05
N LYS A 389 25.93 28.91 -16.58
CA LYS A 389 25.36 29.77 -15.52
C LYS A 389 26.13 29.65 -14.22
N SER A 390 26.46 28.43 -13.79
CA SER A 390 27.27 28.20 -12.58
C SER A 390 28.66 28.85 -12.68
N LEU A 391 29.35 28.69 -13.81
CA LEU A 391 30.65 29.34 -14.04
C LEU A 391 30.55 30.87 -14.07
N LYS A 392 29.46 31.43 -14.60
CA LYS A 392 29.21 32.88 -14.53
C LYS A 392 28.99 33.36 -13.09
N MET A 393 28.32 32.56 -12.25
CA MET A 393 28.11 32.89 -10.84
C MET A 393 29.42 32.99 -10.06
N LEU A 394 30.37 32.10 -10.34
CA LEU A 394 31.69 32.09 -9.71
C LEU A 394 32.58 33.29 -10.07
N LYS A 395 32.28 34.01 -11.16
CA LYS A 395 33.05 35.18 -11.62
C LYS A 395 32.43 36.52 -11.18
N SER A 396 31.50 36.50 -10.23
CA SER A 396 30.77 37.69 -9.76
C SER A 396 31.46 38.27 -8.52
N GLU A 397 31.64 39.59 -8.46
CA GLU A 397 32.20 40.36 -7.33
C GLU A 397 31.50 40.11 -5.98
N THR A 398 30.30 39.53 -5.99
CA THR A 398 29.42 39.33 -4.84
C THR A 398 29.40 37.89 -4.30
N PHE A 399 30.34 37.04 -4.73
CA PHE A 399 30.32 35.63 -4.38
C PHE A 399 31.05 35.32 -3.07
N GLN A 400 30.29 34.92 -2.05
CA GLN A 400 30.81 34.40 -0.78
C GLN A 400 30.29 32.97 -0.58
N LEU A 401 31.21 32.05 -0.32
CA LEU A 401 30.92 30.63 -0.12
C LEU A 401 31.23 30.28 1.33
N PHE A 402 30.20 29.91 2.08
CA PHE A 402 30.36 29.32 3.40
C PHE A 402 30.22 27.82 3.22
N SER A 403 31.24 27.04 3.56
CA SER A 403 31.29 25.62 3.27
C SER A 403 31.88 24.83 4.43
N GLU A 404 31.55 23.55 4.44
CA GLU A 404 32.20 22.56 5.26
C GLU A 404 32.37 21.32 4.40
N VAL A 405 33.62 20.86 4.31
CA VAL A 405 34.02 19.68 3.54
C VAL A 405 34.41 18.61 4.54
N GLU A 406 33.62 17.54 4.60
CA GLU A 406 33.92 16.33 5.33
C GLU A 406 34.40 15.24 4.37
N ASP A 407 34.92 14.13 4.91
CA ASP A 407 35.41 12.99 4.10
C ASP A 407 34.37 12.44 3.11
N ASN A 408 33.09 12.50 3.46
CA ASN A 408 31.98 11.91 2.70
C ASN A 408 30.86 12.89 2.36
N SER A 409 31.00 14.17 2.71
CA SER A 409 29.93 15.14 2.50
C SER A 409 30.45 16.55 2.34
N VAL A 410 29.70 17.36 1.59
CA VAL A 410 29.90 18.79 1.47
C VAL A 410 28.57 19.46 1.77
N VAL A 411 28.61 20.44 2.64
CA VAL A 411 27.50 21.37 2.87
C VAL A 411 27.97 22.80 2.66
N GLY A 412 27.07 23.69 2.25
CA GLY A 412 27.40 25.10 2.15
C GLY A 412 26.24 26.02 1.82
N ILE A 413 26.49 27.31 1.98
CA ILE A 413 25.57 28.40 1.64
C ILE A 413 26.03 29.06 0.35
N VAL A 414 25.08 29.23 -0.56
CA VAL A 414 25.24 29.99 -1.80
C VAL A 414 24.25 31.15 -1.79
N LYS A 415 24.73 32.39 -1.88
CA LYS A 415 23.88 33.59 -2.01
C LYS A 415 23.28 33.69 -3.41
N SER A 416 22.04 34.19 -3.48
CA SER A 416 21.37 34.48 -4.75
C SER A 416 22.00 35.69 -5.44
N GLN A 417 22.06 35.67 -6.78
CA GLN A 417 22.55 36.82 -7.56
C GLN A 417 21.52 37.93 -7.73
N THR A 418 20.23 37.60 -7.65
CA THR A 418 19.14 38.53 -7.96
C THR A 418 18.48 39.10 -6.72
N ASP A 419 18.77 38.52 -5.56
CA ASP A 419 18.16 38.89 -4.29
C ASP A 419 19.23 38.73 -3.19
N PRO A 420 19.79 39.82 -2.65
CA PRO A 420 20.89 39.73 -1.69
C PRO A 420 20.49 39.06 -0.37
N ASP A 421 19.20 39.06 -0.02
CA ASP A 421 18.68 38.48 1.22
C ASP A 421 18.35 36.99 1.07
N LEU A 422 18.46 36.44 -0.15
CA LEU A 422 18.12 35.06 -0.42
C LEU A 422 19.37 34.17 -0.45
N VAL A 423 19.46 33.27 0.52
CA VAL A 423 20.50 32.24 0.64
C VAL A 423 19.96 30.84 0.37
N TYR A 424 20.82 29.99 -0.17
CA TYR A 424 20.54 28.57 -0.43
C TYR A 424 21.49 27.68 0.35
N SER A 425 20.94 26.80 1.18
CA SER A 425 21.66 25.67 1.75
C SER A 425 21.76 24.58 0.68
N CYS A 426 22.97 24.10 0.45
CA CYS A 426 23.32 23.09 -0.54
C CYS A 426 24.06 21.94 0.16
N ARG A 427 23.73 20.71 -0.20
CA ARG A 427 24.39 19.49 0.30
C ARG A 427 24.64 18.50 -0.83
N LEU A 428 25.80 17.85 -0.83
CA LEU A 428 26.11 16.68 -1.63
C LEU A 428 26.91 15.66 -0.79
N THR A 429 26.62 14.37 -0.91
CA THR A 429 27.43 13.29 -0.31
C THR A 429 28.24 12.52 -1.36
N SER A 430 29.25 11.78 -0.90
CA SER A 430 30.03 10.87 -1.74
C SER A 430 29.18 9.79 -2.42
N GLY A 431 28.05 9.41 -1.80
CA GLY A 431 27.05 8.51 -2.38
C GLY A 431 26.13 9.16 -3.42
N GLY A 432 26.29 10.46 -3.70
CA GLY A 432 25.50 11.22 -4.66
C GLY A 432 24.18 11.76 -4.11
N GLU A 433 23.93 11.73 -2.79
CA GLU A 433 22.72 12.30 -2.21
C GLU A 433 22.83 13.81 -2.16
N PHE A 434 21.83 14.52 -2.67
CA PHE A 434 21.90 15.96 -2.77
C PHE A 434 20.60 16.66 -2.42
N SER A 435 20.75 17.86 -1.88
CA SER A 435 19.65 18.75 -1.53
C SER A 435 20.03 20.19 -1.78
N CYS A 436 19.03 21.01 -2.07
CA CYS A 436 19.18 22.45 -2.11
C CYS A 436 17.84 23.10 -1.71
N CYS A 437 17.87 24.03 -0.77
CA CYS A 437 16.68 24.73 -0.31
C CYS A 437 16.97 26.18 0.09
N THR A 438 15.94 27.01 0.09
CA THR A 438 16.02 28.39 0.60
C THR A 438 16.02 28.42 2.12
N GLN A 439 16.28 29.59 2.70
CA GLN A 439 16.17 29.84 4.16
C GLN A 439 14.81 29.49 4.78
N ASN A 440 13.75 29.44 3.97
CA ASN A 440 12.41 29.02 4.40
C ASN A 440 12.19 27.50 4.23
N LEU A 441 13.27 26.73 4.01
CA LEU A 441 13.26 25.27 3.78
C LEU A 441 12.43 24.83 2.55
N ASN A 442 12.20 25.75 1.61
CA ASN A 442 11.55 25.45 0.33
C ASN A 442 12.59 24.86 -0.63
N ALA A 443 12.26 23.73 -1.26
CA ALA A 443 13.14 23.10 -2.24
C ALA A 443 13.48 24.06 -3.38
N CYS A 444 14.74 24.10 -3.78
CA CYS A 444 15.18 24.95 -4.88
C CYS A 444 14.49 24.54 -6.19
N GLY A 445 13.78 25.48 -6.83
CA GLY A 445 13.11 25.25 -8.11
C GLY A 445 14.05 24.86 -9.26
N GLY A 446 15.36 25.02 -9.08
CA GLY A 446 16.39 24.59 -10.02
C GLY A 446 16.78 23.12 -9.96
N LEU A 447 16.31 22.35 -8.96
CA LEU A 447 16.65 20.93 -8.84
C LEU A 447 16.06 20.13 -10.02
N ARG A 448 14.75 20.19 -10.27
CA ARG A 448 14.09 19.50 -11.42
C ARG A 448 14.63 18.07 -11.69
N GLY A 449 14.91 17.31 -10.62
CA GLY A 449 15.44 15.94 -10.71
C GLY A 449 16.97 15.79 -10.83
N ALA A 450 17.75 16.88 -10.84
CA ALA A 450 19.21 16.87 -10.98
C ALA A 450 19.86 17.97 -10.13
N LEU A 451 21.20 18.04 -10.09
CA LEU A 451 21.92 19.12 -9.40
C LEU A 451 21.50 20.49 -9.94
N CYS A 452 21.12 21.40 -9.04
CA CYS A 452 20.81 22.78 -9.41
C CYS A 452 22.10 23.58 -9.64
N LYS A 453 21.96 24.80 -10.18
CA LYS A 453 23.12 25.68 -10.39
C LYS A 453 23.88 26.00 -9.10
N HIS A 454 23.20 26.10 -7.95
CA HIS A 454 23.83 26.44 -6.66
C HIS A 454 24.73 25.30 -6.18
N LEU A 455 24.30 24.05 -6.30
CA LEU A 455 25.13 22.89 -6.00
C LEU A 455 26.38 22.84 -6.90
N LEU A 456 26.21 23.06 -8.20
CA LEU A 456 27.36 23.12 -9.11
C LEU A 456 28.31 24.27 -8.77
N VAL A 457 27.79 25.43 -8.40
CA VAL A 457 28.59 26.57 -7.95
C VAL A 457 29.40 26.22 -6.70
N LEU A 458 28.76 25.61 -5.69
CA LEU A 458 29.44 25.18 -4.47
C LEU A 458 30.60 24.23 -4.78
N LEU A 459 30.32 23.17 -5.54
CA LEU A 459 31.28 22.10 -5.83
C LEU A 459 32.44 22.57 -6.70
N ILE A 460 32.16 23.35 -7.75
CA ILE A 460 33.18 23.90 -8.64
C ILE A 460 34.01 24.97 -7.90
N GLY A 461 33.37 25.80 -7.06
CA GLY A 461 34.05 26.79 -6.24
C GLY A 461 35.05 26.15 -5.28
N LEU A 462 34.63 25.12 -4.53
CA LEU A 462 35.49 24.35 -3.64
C LEU A 462 36.65 23.67 -4.38
N SER A 463 36.38 23.14 -5.57
CA SER A 463 37.43 22.52 -6.39
C SER A 463 38.47 23.53 -6.85
N LYS A 464 38.02 24.73 -7.21
CA LYS A 464 38.89 25.83 -7.64
C LYS A 464 39.73 26.39 -6.49
N ALA A 465 39.19 26.37 -5.26
CA ALA A 465 39.89 26.79 -4.05
C ALA A 465 40.84 25.72 -3.48
N ASN A 466 40.94 24.55 -4.13
CA ASN A 466 41.68 23.38 -3.64
C ASN A 466 41.18 22.82 -2.29
N GLU A 467 39.92 23.07 -1.94
CA GLU A 467 39.27 22.55 -0.73
C GLU A 467 38.58 21.20 -0.97
N LEU A 468 38.26 20.90 -2.23
CA LEU A 468 37.72 19.60 -2.65
C LEU A 468 38.48 19.13 -3.89
N GLU A 469 39.12 17.97 -3.82
CA GLU A 469 39.91 17.45 -4.94
C GLU A 469 39.04 17.31 -6.21
N PRO A 470 39.49 17.80 -7.39
CA PRO A 470 38.68 17.77 -8.61
C PRO A 470 38.19 16.36 -8.99
N THR A 471 38.99 15.32 -8.73
CA THR A 471 38.56 13.92 -8.93
C THR A 471 37.38 13.56 -8.03
N LYS A 472 37.43 13.89 -6.73
CA LYS A 472 36.32 13.62 -5.79
C LYS A 472 35.07 14.38 -6.21
N THR A 473 35.22 15.65 -6.60
CA THR A 473 34.11 16.45 -7.12
C THR A 473 33.43 15.77 -8.29
N TYR A 474 34.21 15.33 -9.28
CA TYR A 474 33.67 14.63 -10.44
C TYR A 474 32.93 13.36 -10.01
N GLU A 475 33.55 12.51 -9.20
CA GLU A 475 32.94 11.26 -8.75
C GLU A 475 31.60 11.49 -8.03
N TRP A 476 31.55 12.42 -7.08
CA TRP A 476 30.34 12.69 -6.31
C TRP A 476 29.23 13.28 -7.18
N VAL A 477 29.60 14.16 -8.11
CA VAL A 477 28.67 14.73 -9.08
C VAL A 477 28.11 13.65 -10.01
N ILE A 478 28.95 12.72 -10.48
CA ILE A 478 28.49 11.61 -11.32
C ILE A 478 27.55 10.68 -10.54
N GLN A 479 27.87 10.31 -9.30
CA GLN A 479 26.99 9.47 -8.47
C GLN A 479 25.59 10.10 -8.27
N SER A 480 25.50 11.43 -8.25
CA SER A 480 24.22 12.13 -8.14
C SER A 480 23.27 11.88 -9.31
N LEU A 481 23.77 11.49 -10.50
CA LEU A 481 22.94 11.20 -11.68
C LEU A 481 22.04 9.99 -11.48
N ALA A 482 22.41 9.07 -10.58
CA ALA A 482 21.59 7.92 -10.24
C ALA A 482 20.50 8.22 -9.20
N ARG A 483 20.47 9.44 -8.65
CA ARG A 483 19.60 9.81 -7.53
C ARG A 483 18.67 10.97 -7.87
N LYS A 484 17.59 11.07 -7.10
CA LYS A 484 16.70 12.24 -7.10
C LYS A 484 17.02 13.15 -5.92
N PRO A 485 16.68 14.45 -6.00
CA PRO A 485 16.86 15.36 -4.89
C PRO A 485 16.07 14.90 -3.67
N GLU A 486 16.72 14.86 -2.51
CA GLU A 486 16.12 14.47 -1.24
C GLU A 486 16.34 15.57 -0.20
N GLN A 487 15.26 16.14 0.32
CA GLN A 487 15.36 17.26 1.25
C GLN A 487 15.72 16.76 2.65
N ASN A 488 16.81 17.28 3.22
CA ASN A 488 17.17 17.07 4.62
C ASN A 488 17.02 18.40 5.37
N ARG A 489 15.88 18.58 6.03
CA ARG A 489 15.52 19.84 6.72
C ARG A 489 16.36 20.09 7.97
N GLU A 490 16.78 19.03 8.65
CA GLU A 490 17.59 19.12 9.87
C GLU A 490 18.98 19.68 9.55
N ILE A 491 19.70 19.05 8.61
CA ILE A 491 21.00 19.53 8.16
C ILE A 491 20.88 20.94 7.56
N ALA A 492 19.84 21.19 6.75
CA ALA A 492 19.64 22.52 6.17
C ALA A 492 19.44 23.59 7.25
N THR A 493 18.68 23.29 8.30
CA THR A 493 18.44 24.20 9.43
C THR A 493 19.75 24.48 10.18
N GLU A 494 20.53 23.43 10.46
CA GLU A 494 21.84 23.56 11.10
C GLU A 494 22.79 24.45 10.29
N VAL A 495 22.89 24.22 8.98
CA VAL A 495 23.72 25.03 8.07
C VAL A 495 23.27 26.50 8.06
N PHE A 496 21.96 26.78 8.07
CA PHE A 496 21.48 28.17 8.17
C PHE A 496 21.75 28.81 9.53
N MET A 497 21.65 28.06 10.63
CA MET A 497 21.97 28.57 11.96
C MET A 497 23.46 28.91 12.08
N ARG A 498 24.34 28.04 11.57
CA ARG A 498 25.78 28.32 11.48
C ARG A 498 26.05 29.57 10.63
N HIS A 499 25.34 29.74 9.52
CA HIS A 499 25.45 30.94 8.66
C HIS A 499 25.15 32.21 9.43
N LYS A 500 24.03 32.24 10.15
CA LYS A 500 23.63 33.41 10.93
C LYS A 500 24.59 33.70 12.08
N GLY A 501 25.07 32.66 12.77
CA GLY A 501 26.11 32.82 13.79
C GLY A 501 27.40 33.40 13.21
N ALA A 502 27.78 33.00 12.00
CA ALA A 502 28.94 33.56 11.30
C ALA A 502 28.73 35.04 10.91
N GLU A 503 27.56 35.39 10.37
CA GLU A 503 27.20 36.78 10.04
C GLU A 503 27.12 37.66 11.30
N ALA A 504 26.73 37.10 12.44
CA ALA A 504 26.72 37.77 13.73
C ALA A 504 28.11 37.84 14.42
N GLY A 505 29.13 37.20 13.85
CA GLY A 505 30.48 37.11 14.45
C GLY A 505 30.57 36.18 15.67
N GLU A 506 29.54 35.34 15.88
CA GLU A 506 29.43 34.38 16.99
C GLU A 506 30.20 33.08 16.71
N LEU A 507 30.42 32.74 15.44
CA LEU A 507 31.09 31.50 15.00
C LEU A 507 32.12 31.81 13.91
N ASP A 508 33.27 31.15 13.98
CA ASP A 508 34.32 31.26 12.95
C ASP A 508 34.02 30.34 11.76
N TRP A 509 33.04 30.73 10.96
CA TRP A 509 32.71 30.09 9.68
C TRP A 509 32.82 31.15 8.59
N ARG A 510 34.04 31.40 8.12
CA ARG A 510 34.31 32.52 7.21
C ARG A 510 34.01 32.13 5.76
N PRO A 511 33.56 33.08 4.94
CA PRO A 511 33.48 32.83 3.52
C PRO A 511 34.88 32.55 2.99
N THR A 512 35.05 31.50 2.20
CA THR A 512 36.24 31.34 1.39
C THR A 512 36.18 32.43 0.32
N GLU A 513 36.91 33.52 0.52
CA GLU A 513 37.18 34.50 -0.53
C GLU A 513 37.92 33.75 -1.64
N THR A 514 37.18 33.31 -2.66
CA THR A 514 37.77 32.63 -3.80
C THR A 514 38.53 33.64 -4.65
N ILE A 515 39.77 33.94 -4.26
CA ILE A 515 40.84 34.71 -4.93
C ILE A 515 40.40 36.13 -5.39
N PRO A 516 41.14 37.20 -5.03
CA PRO A 516 40.88 38.55 -5.55
C PRO A 516 40.77 38.57 -7.09
N GLU A 517 39.85 39.38 -7.63
CA GLU A 517 39.58 39.52 -9.07
C GLU A 517 40.85 39.74 -9.92
N ASP A 518 41.89 40.32 -9.32
CA ASP A 518 43.12 40.74 -9.99
C ASP A 518 44.00 39.58 -10.48
N TYR A 519 43.70 38.32 -10.16
CA TYR A 519 44.46 37.18 -10.67
C TYR A 519 44.08 36.75 -12.11
N TYR A 520 43.11 37.42 -12.76
CA TYR A 520 42.58 37.04 -14.09
C TYR A 520 42.71 38.11 -15.18
N ALA A 521 43.80 38.88 -15.16
CA ALA A 521 44.19 39.67 -16.33
C ALA A 521 45.04 38.82 -17.28
N TYR A 522 44.42 37.93 -18.07
CA TYR A 522 44.88 37.52 -19.42
C TYR A 522 43.74 36.91 -20.24
#